data_AF-A0A956F2Y6-F1
#
_entry.id   AF-A0A956F2Y6-F1
#
_cell.length_a   1.000
_cell.length_b   1.000
_cell.length_c   1.000
_cell.angle_alpha   90.00
_cell.angle_beta   90.00
_cell.angle_gamma   90.00
#
_symmetry.space_group_name_H-M   'P 1'
#
loop_
_entity.id
_entity.type
_entity.pdbx_description
1 polymer ?
#
loop_
_entity_poly.entity_id
_entity_poly.type
_entity_poly.pdbx_seq_one_letter_code
_entity_poly.pdbx_strand_id
1 'polypeptide(L)'
;WKGRPGLYLEDLFVRESARKSGVGGALLVALARIAVERGYARMEWSVLDWNQLAIDFYKGLGAFPMSDWTTFRLTGEPLRELAAR
;
A
#
# COMPACT_ATOMS: atom_id res chain seq x y z
N TRP A 1 8.83 4.74 -15.32
CA TRP A 1 7.59 5.42 -14.84
C TRP A 1 6.78 5.92 -16.04
N LYS A 2 5.44 5.79 -16.02
CA LYS A 2 4.54 6.14 -17.15
C LYS A 2 3.97 7.58 -17.10
N GLY A 3 4.35 8.40 -16.11
CA GLY A 3 3.85 9.77 -15.94
C GLY A 3 2.36 9.89 -15.59
N ARG A 4 1.73 8.80 -15.15
CA ARG A 4 0.30 8.75 -14.79
C ARG A 4 0.08 8.69 -13.27
N PRO A 5 -1.02 9.25 -12.74
CA PRO A 5 -1.39 9.12 -11.34
C PRO A 5 -1.50 7.66 -10.91
N GLY A 6 -1.30 7.42 -9.61
CA GLY A 6 -1.48 6.13 -8.95
C GLY A 6 -2.28 6.31 -7.66
N LEU A 7 -2.74 5.19 -7.10
CA LEU A 7 -3.36 5.13 -5.77
C LEU A 7 -2.36 4.56 -4.77
N TYR A 8 -2.15 5.24 -3.64
CA TYR A 8 -1.41 4.67 -2.51
C TYR A 8 -2.39 4.34 -1.39
N LEU A 9 -2.37 3.09 -0.92
CA LEU A 9 -3.12 2.64 0.24
C LEU A 9 -2.20 2.70 1.46
N GLU A 10 -2.49 3.63 2.36
CA GLU A 10 -1.71 3.82 3.60
C GLU A 10 -1.97 2.68 4.59
N ASP A 11 -3.23 2.52 5.00
CA ASP A 11 -3.62 1.56 6.04
C ASP A 11 -4.82 0.71 5.60
N LEU A 12 -4.73 -0.60 5.89
CA LEU A 12 -5.83 -1.54 5.77
C LEU A 12 -5.92 -2.39 7.03
N PHE A 13 -7.01 -2.21 7.78
CA PHE A 13 -7.26 -2.97 8.99
C PHE A 13 -8.63 -3.65 8.94
N VAL A 14 -8.64 -4.95 9.26
CA VAL A 14 -9.87 -5.72 9.44
C VAL A 14 -9.93 -6.17 10.90
N ARG A 15 -11.03 -5.80 11.57
CA ARG A 15 -11.33 -6.22 12.95
C ARG A 15 -11.23 -7.74 13.06
N GLU A 16 -10.73 -8.21 14.19
CA GLU A 16 -10.45 -9.63 14.39
C GLU A 16 -11.64 -10.54 14.12
N SER A 17 -12.83 -10.16 14.63
CA SER A 17 -14.08 -10.88 14.41
C SER A 17 -14.53 -10.99 12.95
N ALA A 18 -13.98 -10.15 12.06
CA ALA A 18 -14.27 -10.15 10.63
C ALA A 18 -13.10 -10.68 9.78
N ARG A 19 -12.00 -11.15 10.37
CA ARG A 19 -10.88 -11.73 9.60
C ARG A 19 -11.31 -13.05 8.95
N LYS A 20 -10.62 -13.44 7.86
CA LYS A 20 -10.91 -14.64 7.06
C LYS A 20 -12.31 -14.71 6.41
N SER A 21 -13.11 -13.65 6.53
CA SER A 21 -14.43 -13.53 5.88
C SER A 21 -14.37 -12.97 4.44
N GLY A 22 -13.18 -12.61 3.95
CA GLY A 22 -12.99 -11.99 2.63
C GLY A 22 -13.09 -10.46 2.60
N VAL A 23 -13.45 -9.80 3.71
CA VAL A 23 -13.62 -8.33 3.77
C VAL A 23 -12.37 -7.56 3.34
N GLY A 24 -11.18 -7.97 3.77
CA GLY A 24 -9.93 -7.32 3.36
C GLY A 24 -9.69 -7.35 1.85
N GLY A 25 -10.00 -8.47 1.21
CA GLY A 25 -9.94 -8.60 -0.25
C GLY A 25 -11.00 -7.74 -0.95
N ALA A 26 -12.22 -7.70 -0.41
CA ALA A 26 -13.29 -6.84 -0.96
C ALA A 26 -12.93 -5.35 -0.93
N LEU A 27 -12.26 -4.89 0.14
CA LEU A 27 -11.76 -3.51 0.24
C LEU A 27 -10.69 -3.22 -0.83
N LEU A 28 -9.74 -4.13 -1.06
CA LEU A 28 -8.73 -3.99 -2.11
C LEU A 28 -9.35 -3.96 -3.52
N VAL A 29 -10.35 -4.81 -3.77
CA VAL A 29 -11.08 -4.82 -5.05
C VAL A 29 -11.79 -3.48 -5.27
N ALA A 30 -12.40 -2.91 -4.24
CA ALA A 30 -13.05 -1.60 -4.36
C ALA A 30 -12.05 -0.49 -4.71
N LEU A 31 -10.87 -0.47 -4.09
CA LEU A 31 -9.80 0.49 -4.42
C LEU A 31 -9.26 0.29 -5.85
N ALA A 32 -9.08 -0.95 -6.28
CA ALA A 32 -8.65 -1.27 -7.64
C ALA A 32 -9.67 -0.79 -8.68
N ARG A 33 -10.98 -0.95 -8.41
CA ARG A 33 -12.05 -0.40 -9.27
C ARG A 33 -11.94 1.13 -9.40
N ILE A 34 -11.78 1.83 -8.27
CA ILE A 34 -11.59 3.29 -8.27
C ILE A 34 -10.36 3.69 -9.10
N ALA A 35 -9.24 2.98 -8.94
CA ALA A 35 -8.02 3.26 -9.71
C ALA A 35 -8.25 3.09 -11.22
N VAL A 36 -8.93 2.02 -11.64
CA VAL A 36 -9.28 1.77 -13.04
C VAL A 36 -10.24 2.83 -13.59
N GLU A 37 -11.33 3.12 -12.87
CA GLU A 37 -12.33 4.12 -13.25
C GLU A 37 -11.71 5.51 -13.47
N ARG A 38 -10.69 5.87 -12.67
CA ARG A 38 -9.98 7.15 -12.77
C ARG A 38 -8.80 7.13 -13.74
N GLY A 39 -8.55 6.01 -14.42
CA GLY A 39 -7.44 5.87 -15.36
C GLY A 39 -6.05 5.88 -14.71
N TYR A 40 -5.97 5.52 -13.42
CA TYR A 40 -4.70 5.45 -12.70
C TYR A 40 -3.90 4.23 -13.15
N ALA A 41 -2.58 4.38 -13.23
CA ALA A 41 -1.72 3.35 -13.80
C ALA A 41 -1.32 2.25 -12.81
N ARG A 42 -1.52 2.47 -11.50
CA ARG A 42 -1.08 1.57 -10.44
C ARG A 42 -1.81 1.83 -9.12
N MET A 43 -1.84 0.79 -8.29
CA MET A 43 -2.16 0.84 -6.88
C MET A 43 -0.97 0.26 -6.11
N GLU A 44 -0.52 0.94 -5.06
CA GLU A 44 0.68 0.59 -4.29
C GLU A 44 0.39 0.68 -2.77
N TRP A 45 1.08 -0.12 -1.97
CA TRP A 45 1.02 -0.11 -0.51
C TRP A 45 2.30 -0.72 0.07
N SER A 46 2.56 -0.44 1.34
CA SER A 46 3.64 -1.08 2.10
C SER A 46 3.11 -2.24 2.93
N VAL A 47 3.94 -3.26 3.10
CA VAL A 47 3.70 -4.38 4.02
C VAL A 47 4.97 -4.60 4.84
N LEU A 48 4.82 -4.99 6.10
CA LEU A 48 5.96 -5.39 6.92
C LEU A 48 6.63 -6.63 6.32
N ASP A 49 7.94 -6.57 6.15
CA ASP A 49 8.76 -7.60 5.46
C ASP A 49 8.65 -8.99 6.08
N TRP A 50 8.42 -9.06 7.39
CA TRP A 50 8.23 -10.29 8.14
C TRP A 50 6.81 -10.88 8.03
N ASN A 51 5.83 -10.15 7.47
CA ASN A 51 4.44 -10.60 7.42
C ASN A 51 4.17 -11.49 6.20
N GLN A 52 4.71 -12.71 6.23
CA GLN A 52 4.63 -13.66 5.12
C GLN A 52 3.18 -13.95 4.68
N LEU A 53 2.24 -14.06 5.63
CA LEU A 53 0.83 -14.30 5.32
C LEU A 53 0.21 -13.18 4.47
N ALA A 54 0.52 -11.92 4.78
CA ALA A 54 0.07 -10.79 3.98
C ALA A 54 0.77 -10.76 2.62
N ILE A 55 2.09 -11.02 2.58
CA ILE A 55 2.87 -11.08 1.33
C ILE A 55 2.30 -12.12 0.37
N ASP A 56 2.05 -13.34 0.84
CA ASP A 56 1.51 -14.42 0.01
C ASP A 56 0.09 -14.11 -0.48
N PHE A 57 -0.73 -13.51 0.39
CA PHE A 57 -2.05 -13.01 0.00
C PHE A 57 -1.96 -11.97 -1.14
N TYR A 58 -1.07 -10.98 -1.04
CA TYR A 58 -0.90 -9.95 -2.08
C TYR A 58 -0.32 -10.52 -3.38
N LYS A 59 0.63 -11.47 -3.30
CA LYS A 59 1.13 -12.20 -4.47
C LYS A 59 0.02 -12.98 -5.17
N GLY A 60 -0.90 -13.58 -4.42
CA GLY A 60 -2.08 -14.24 -4.98
C GLY A 60 -3.02 -13.30 -5.75
N LEU A 61 -2.96 -11.99 -5.48
CA LEU A 61 -3.69 -10.95 -6.25
C LEU A 61 -2.91 -10.47 -7.49
N GLY A 62 -1.69 -10.96 -7.72
CA GLY A 62 -0.80 -10.50 -8.78
C GLY A 62 0.05 -9.28 -8.42
N ALA A 63 0.05 -8.83 -7.16
CA ALA A 63 0.97 -7.80 -6.69
C ALA A 63 2.39 -8.38 -6.56
N PHE A 64 3.40 -7.52 -6.71
CA PHE A 64 4.80 -7.91 -6.62
C PHE A 64 5.58 -6.88 -5.79
N PRO A 65 6.64 -7.30 -5.06
CA PRO A 65 7.45 -6.39 -4.28
C PRO A 65 8.29 -5.48 -5.18
N MET A 66 8.43 -4.21 -4.78
CA MET A 66 9.34 -3.25 -5.39
C MET A 66 10.70 -3.33 -4.66
N SER A 67 11.58 -4.25 -5.09
CA SER A 67 12.83 -4.57 -4.38
C SER A 67 13.94 -3.52 -4.49
N ASP A 68 13.87 -2.63 -5.49
CA ASP A 68 14.94 -1.67 -5.79
C ASP A 68 14.73 -0.30 -5.11
N TRP A 69 13.76 -0.19 -4.20
CA TRP A 69 13.38 1.06 -3.54
C TRP A 69 13.47 0.92 -2.02
N THR A 70 14.16 1.87 -1.38
CA THR A 70 14.24 1.96 0.08
C THR A 70 13.38 3.12 0.57
N THR A 71 12.54 2.86 1.56
CA THR A 71 11.76 3.93 2.20
C THR A 71 12.66 4.75 3.12
N PHE A 72 12.76 6.05 2.86
CA PHE A 72 13.39 7.01 3.77
C PHE A 72 12.31 7.73 4.58
N ARG A 73 12.55 7.95 5.86
CA ARG A 73 11.64 8.70 6.74
C ARG A 73 12.41 9.80 7.45
N LEU A 74 11.95 11.03 7.28
CA LEU A 74 12.37 12.17 8.08
C LEU A 74 11.26 12.47 9.08
N THR A 75 11.59 12.45 10.37
CA THR A 75 10.62 12.67 11.46
C THR A 75 11.33 13.29 12.67
N GLY A 76 10.55 13.74 13.65
CA GLY A 76 11.09 14.30 14.90
C GLY A 76 11.88 15.59 14.69
N GLU A 77 12.98 15.74 15.43
CA GLU A 77 13.80 16.95 15.41
C GLU A 77 14.44 17.24 14.05
N PRO A 78 15.06 16.25 13.34
CA PRO A 78 15.64 16.51 12.02
C PRO A 78 14.64 17.04 10.98
N LEU A 79 13.35 16.68 11.08
CA LEU A 79 12.29 17.24 10.23
C LEU A 79 12.06 18.72 10.52
N ARG A 80 12.02 19.09 11.80
CA ARG A 80 11.82 20.48 12.24
C ARG A 80 13.00 21.36 11.85
N GLU A 81 14.21 20.85 12.04
CA GLU A 81 15.44 21.54 11.64
C GLU A 81 15.48 21.80 10.13
N LEU A 82 15.08 20.83 9.29
CA LEU A 82 15.02 21.03 7.84
C LEU A 82 13.98 22.09 7.45
N ALA A 83 12.81 22.09 8.10
CA ALA A 83 11.74 23.05 7.83
C ALA A 83 12.10 24.50 8.24
N ALA A 84 13.08 24.68 9.12
CA ALA A 84 13.56 25.98 9.59
C ALA A 84 14.73 26.55 8.75
N ARG A 85 15.16 25.85 7.69
CA ARG A 85 16.23 26.31 6.78
C ARG A 85 15.75 27.32 5.75
#